data_AF-A0A7R7XSF7-F1
#
_entry.id   AF-A0A7R7XSF7-F1
#
_cell.length_a   1.000
_cell.length_b   1.000
_cell.length_c   1.000
_cell.angle_alpha   90.00
_cell.angle_beta   90.00
_cell.angle_gamma   90.00
#
_symmetry.space_group_name_H-M   'P 1'
#
loop_
_entity.id
_entity.type
_entity.pdbx_description
1 polymer ?
#
loop_
_entity_poly.entity_id
_entity_poly.type
_entity_poly.pdbx_seq_one_letter_code
_entity_poly.pdbx_strand_id
1 'polypeptide(L)'
;MTYMLHDAPSIPPNYLRIIATSKSRNQEILTIIDPKSPPPAILLNAYVDAYFQHVFHRLPVVDRADLSSSRPSVALQQAICMVGTILRHPKGPDLLAENEKYYFNAKTLIHTSHEQDPITVLKVMCLFSTRNIAGPVLLNIDSPWQWLGIAIRLLQQMGLHREEICVAFINPGIARRIAWSLFIQDTLVSAAFGWPTCIKQNEFDVRPLTEEDFEASDIQSLLFIELAKIVNILARILDFQSRSPKDVQTQYMDILCSLKDWIRNLPTTIRIFDANGHRTYRRDAFELHLVYFATIISYFHLFNDHDITSAPNIVSLVASSCMACLYSEIDCRDDLSYLLGTHNWLLMVAAIPQLLYNAAECSLESDSHCSEELDILVSCLDQLQARIPGATVVLNAINRLRTSRNSGQVQNTATTLESRETVFFGEGYDILSFRDLFPFPNSLSPRLSLWELHAGHIFQGVETPMAAHDDLSRIFEEFSDLSRFTFPGVA
;
A
#
# COMPACT_ATOMS: atom_id res chain seq x y z
N MET A 1 -13.67 -30.69 -12.03
CA MET A 1 -12.26 -31.08 -12.25
C MET A 1 -11.64 -31.20 -10.86
N THR A 2 -11.68 -32.42 -10.32
CA THR A 2 -11.36 -32.76 -8.93
C THR A 2 -9.85 -32.82 -8.76
N TYR A 3 -9.21 -31.76 -8.26
CA TYR A 3 -7.77 -31.81 -8.02
C TYR A 3 -7.36 -31.20 -6.69
N MET A 4 -6.66 -32.06 -5.94
CA MET A 4 -5.77 -31.80 -4.82
C MET A 4 -6.45 -31.27 -3.56
N LEU A 5 -6.73 -32.16 -2.61
CA LEU A 5 -6.57 -31.90 -1.17
C LEU A 5 -6.82 -33.12 -0.26
N HIS A 6 -7.31 -34.26 -0.79
CA HIS A 6 -7.43 -35.48 0.03
C HIS A 6 -6.32 -36.52 -0.15
N ASP A 7 -5.64 -36.53 -1.29
CA ASP A 7 -4.41 -37.31 -1.50
C ASP A 7 -3.35 -36.36 -2.05
N ALA A 8 -2.28 -36.12 -1.28
CA ALA A 8 -1.10 -35.44 -1.82
C ALA A 8 -0.66 -36.21 -3.08
N PRO A 9 -0.45 -35.54 -4.24
CA PRO A 9 -0.05 -36.24 -5.44
C PRO A 9 1.21 -37.08 -5.14
N SER A 10 1.14 -38.38 -5.41
CA SER A 10 2.24 -39.28 -5.13
C SER A 10 3.50 -38.77 -5.82
N ILE A 11 4.56 -38.51 -5.05
CA ILE A 11 5.86 -38.10 -5.56
C ILE A 11 6.26 -39.11 -6.65
N PRO A 12 6.59 -38.67 -7.88
CA PRO A 12 6.96 -39.59 -8.95
C PRO A 12 8.06 -40.56 -8.49
N PRO A 13 8.02 -41.85 -8.84
CA PRO A 13 8.94 -42.87 -8.29
C PRO A 13 10.42 -42.50 -8.42
N ASN A 14 10.77 -41.74 -9.45
CA ASN A 14 12.14 -41.31 -9.74
C ASN A 14 12.48 -39.90 -9.25
N TYR A 15 11.53 -39.14 -8.68
CA TYR A 15 11.75 -37.74 -8.30
C TYR A 15 12.91 -37.59 -7.32
N LEU A 16 12.94 -38.41 -6.26
CA LEU A 16 14.02 -38.38 -5.26
C LEU A 16 15.40 -38.66 -5.88
N ARG A 17 15.46 -39.52 -6.90
CA ARG A 17 16.70 -39.79 -7.65
C ARG A 17 17.09 -38.60 -8.52
N ILE A 18 16.12 -37.95 -9.17
CA ILE A 18 16.33 -36.78 -10.02
C ILE A 18 16.89 -35.60 -9.19
N ILE A 19 16.38 -35.39 -7.98
CA ILE A 19 16.78 -34.26 -7.13
C ILE A 19 17.90 -34.58 -6.13
N ALA A 20 18.50 -35.78 -6.18
CA ALA A 20 19.46 -36.24 -5.17
C ALA A 20 20.66 -35.29 -5.03
N THR A 21 21.23 -34.83 -6.14
CA THR A 21 22.35 -33.87 -6.14
C THR A 21 21.94 -32.54 -5.49
N SER A 22 20.80 -31.98 -5.88
CA SER A 22 20.30 -30.71 -5.32
C SER A 22 20.02 -30.85 -3.83
N LYS A 23 19.43 -31.97 -3.39
CA LYS A 23 19.18 -32.25 -1.98
C LYS A 23 20.48 -32.33 -1.17
N SER A 24 21.52 -32.96 -1.71
CA SER A 24 22.85 -33.00 -1.08
C SER A 24 23.45 -31.60 -0.93
N ARG A 25 23.43 -30.80 -2.00
CA ARG A 25 23.94 -29.42 -1.98
C ARG A 25 23.17 -28.52 -1.03
N ASN A 26 21.84 -28.64 -0.99
CA ASN A 26 21.00 -27.91 -0.04
C ASN A 26 21.37 -28.26 1.40
N GLN A 27 21.70 -29.53 1.69
CA GLN A 27 22.15 -29.94 3.02
C GLN A 27 23.53 -29.37 3.38
N GLU A 28 24.45 -29.25 2.42
CA GLU A 28 25.73 -28.55 2.62
C GLU A 28 25.50 -27.07 2.97
N ILE A 29 24.65 -26.36 2.22
CA ILE A 29 24.29 -24.95 2.48
C ILE A 29 23.72 -24.78 3.89
N LEU A 30 22.79 -25.65 4.28
CA LEU A 30 22.18 -25.63 5.61
C LEU A 30 23.20 -25.86 6.73
N THR A 31 24.27 -26.60 6.47
CA THR A 31 25.34 -26.87 7.44
C THR A 31 26.28 -25.67 7.58
N ILE A 32 26.56 -24.97 6.49
CA ILE A 32 27.46 -23.79 6.48
C ILE A 32 26.79 -22.58 7.12
N ILE A 33 25.54 -22.29 6.74
CA ILE A 33 24.82 -21.09 7.19
C ILE A 33 24.22 -21.30 8.59
N ASP A 34 23.89 -22.55 8.95
CA ASP A 34 23.15 -22.92 10.16
C ASP A 34 21.90 -22.06 10.47
N PRO A 35 20.99 -21.90 9.48
CA PRO A 35 19.79 -21.07 9.66
C PRO A 35 18.73 -21.73 10.54
N LYS A 36 18.96 -22.98 10.98
CA LYS A 36 18.03 -23.80 11.75
C LYS A 36 18.05 -23.45 13.23
N SER A 37 19.03 -22.69 13.68
CA SER A 37 19.08 -22.15 15.04
C SER A 37 17.85 -21.25 15.28
N PRO A 38 17.00 -21.57 16.27
CA PRO A 38 15.82 -20.73 16.53
C PRO A 38 16.25 -19.37 17.07
N PRO A 39 15.49 -18.30 16.79
CA PRO A 39 15.74 -16.99 17.40
C PRO A 39 15.71 -17.06 18.93
N PRO A 40 16.45 -16.21 19.66
CA PRO A 40 16.38 -16.15 21.11
C PRO A 40 14.94 -15.91 21.59
N ALA A 41 14.46 -16.73 22.54
CA ALA A 41 13.04 -16.75 22.93
C ALA A 41 12.48 -15.38 23.35
N ILE A 42 13.28 -14.57 24.09
CA ILE A 42 12.88 -13.22 24.51
C ILE A 42 12.65 -12.31 23.29
N LEU A 43 13.55 -12.38 22.30
CA LEU A 43 13.42 -11.59 21.07
C LEU A 43 12.24 -12.08 20.24
N LEU A 44 12.10 -13.40 20.08
CA LEU A 44 10.98 -13.99 19.35
C LEU A 44 9.64 -13.53 19.93
N ASN A 45 9.44 -13.64 21.24
CA ASN A 45 8.19 -13.22 21.87
C ASN A 45 7.90 -11.72 21.65
N ALA A 46 8.91 -10.86 21.82
CA ALA A 46 8.76 -9.43 21.57
C ALA A 46 8.40 -9.11 20.11
N TYR A 47 9.00 -9.82 19.15
CA TYR A 47 8.72 -9.64 17.73
C TYR A 47 7.36 -10.21 17.30
N VAL A 48 6.92 -11.31 17.92
CA VAL A 48 5.57 -11.85 17.75
C VAL A 48 4.54 -10.83 18.24
N ASP A 49 4.72 -10.28 19.44
CA ASP A 49 3.80 -9.27 19.98
C ASP A 49 3.76 -8.03 19.08
N ALA A 50 4.91 -7.55 18.62
CA ALA A 50 4.99 -6.41 17.69
C ALA A 50 4.26 -6.67 16.36
N TYR A 51 4.39 -7.88 15.79
CA TYR A 51 3.65 -8.25 14.58
C TYR A 51 2.13 -8.21 14.81
N PHE A 52 1.64 -8.84 15.87
CA PHE A 52 0.20 -8.86 16.16
C PHE A 52 -0.35 -7.48 16.53
N GLN A 53 0.45 -6.62 17.15
CA GLN A 53 0.03 -5.29 17.57
C GLN A 53 0.09 -4.25 16.44
N HIS A 54 1.00 -4.41 15.47
CA HIS A 54 1.32 -3.33 14.52
C HIS A 54 1.25 -3.73 13.04
N VAL A 55 1.14 -5.00 12.70
CA VAL A 55 1.16 -5.48 11.30
C VAL A 55 -0.04 -6.38 10.99
N PHE A 56 -0.64 -7.02 11.98
CA PHE A 56 -1.71 -7.99 11.73
C PHE A 56 -2.94 -7.38 11.04
N HIS A 57 -3.35 -6.14 11.34
CA HIS A 57 -4.48 -5.46 10.65
C HIS A 57 -4.29 -5.27 9.15
N ARG A 58 -3.06 -5.38 8.64
CA ARG A 58 -2.71 -5.18 7.22
C ARG A 58 -2.22 -6.46 6.55
N LEU A 59 -1.76 -7.44 7.31
CA LEU A 59 -1.20 -8.70 6.80
C LEU A 59 -1.45 -9.87 7.77
N PRO A 60 -2.71 -10.32 7.98
CA PRO A 60 -3.07 -11.33 8.97
C PRO A 60 -2.83 -12.77 8.45
N VAL A 61 -1.62 -13.06 8.00
CA VAL A 61 -1.23 -14.35 7.42
C VAL A 61 -0.70 -15.35 8.44
N VAL A 62 -0.51 -14.94 9.70
CA VAL A 62 0.02 -15.80 10.78
C VAL A 62 -0.95 -15.83 11.95
N ASP A 63 -1.20 -17.04 12.45
CA ASP A 63 -2.00 -17.32 13.63
C ASP A 63 -1.10 -17.54 14.84
N ARG A 64 -1.59 -17.24 16.06
CA ARG A 64 -0.77 -17.44 17.27
C ARG A 64 -0.45 -18.92 17.47
N ALA A 65 -1.33 -19.81 17.01
CA ALA A 65 -1.11 -21.26 17.01
C ALA A 65 0.10 -21.70 16.17
N ASP A 66 0.44 -20.98 15.08
CA ASP A 66 1.57 -21.33 14.22
C ASP A 66 2.91 -21.27 14.98
N LEU A 67 3.01 -20.31 15.91
CA LEU A 67 4.23 -19.97 16.65
C LEU A 67 4.31 -20.66 18.02
N SER A 68 3.18 -21.11 18.55
CA SER A 68 3.06 -21.78 19.86
C SER A 68 2.88 -23.30 19.76
N SER A 69 2.80 -23.85 18.54
CA SER A 69 2.71 -25.29 18.30
C SER A 69 3.89 -26.06 18.92
N SER A 70 3.76 -27.39 19.05
CA SER A 70 4.82 -28.23 19.64
C SER A 70 6.12 -28.25 18.82
N ARG A 71 6.03 -27.93 17.52
CA ARG A 71 7.15 -27.85 16.58
C ARG A 71 6.90 -26.70 15.59
N PRO A 72 7.07 -25.45 16.02
CA PRO A 72 6.83 -24.28 15.17
C PRO A 72 7.87 -24.23 14.05
N SER A 73 7.46 -23.71 12.88
CA SER A 73 8.37 -23.54 11.75
C SER A 73 9.47 -22.53 12.09
N VAL A 74 10.72 -22.97 12.01
CA VAL A 74 11.87 -22.07 12.16
C VAL A 74 11.89 -21.03 11.04
N ALA A 75 11.48 -21.38 9.81
CA ALA A 75 11.42 -20.43 8.70
C ALA A 75 10.44 -19.29 9.01
N LEU A 76 9.27 -19.64 9.56
CA LEU A 76 8.27 -18.67 9.97
C LEU A 76 8.76 -17.79 11.15
N GLN A 77 9.41 -18.39 12.15
CA GLN A 77 10.00 -17.63 13.26
C GLN A 77 11.05 -16.62 12.77
N GLN A 78 11.95 -17.04 11.88
CA GLN A 78 12.97 -16.16 11.29
C GLN A 78 12.30 -15.02 10.50
N ALA A 79 11.25 -15.31 9.71
CA ALA A 79 10.51 -14.29 8.97
C ALA A 79 9.76 -13.31 9.88
N ILE A 80 9.15 -13.77 10.97
CA ILE A 80 8.51 -12.90 11.98
C ILE A 80 9.55 -12.01 12.67
N CYS A 81 10.71 -12.56 13.05
CA CYS A 81 11.80 -11.76 13.61
C CYS A 81 12.29 -10.70 12.62
N MET A 82 12.37 -11.02 11.33
CA MET A 82 12.70 -10.05 10.28
C MET A 82 11.68 -8.90 10.24
N VAL A 83 10.38 -9.17 10.31
CA VAL A 83 9.37 -8.10 10.39
C VAL A 83 9.52 -7.30 11.68
N GLY A 84 9.71 -8.00 12.80
CA GLY A 84 9.85 -7.38 14.12
C GLY A 84 11.06 -6.46 14.24
N THR A 85 12.17 -6.71 13.54
CA THR A 85 13.33 -5.79 13.56
C THR A 85 13.04 -4.45 12.91
N ILE A 86 12.18 -4.41 11.87
CA ILE A 86 11.78 -3.16 11.20
C ILE A 86 10.92 -2.28 12.13
N LEU A 87 10.15 -2.89 13.03
CA LEU A 87 9.23 -2.22 13.95
C LEU A 87 9.91 -1.68 15.22
N ARG A 88 11.22 -1.88 15.39
CA ARG A 88 11.95 -1.41 16.57
C ARG A 88 12.72 -0.12 16.26
N HIS A 89 13.03 0.59 17.33
CA HIS A 89 14.05 1.63 17.25
C HIS A 89 15.38 1.00 16.83
N PRO A 90 16.07 1.57 15.83
CA PRO A 90 17.36 1.07 15.41
C PRO A 90 18.36 1.05 16.55
N LYS A 91 19.19 0.01 16.60
CA LYS A 91 20.24 -0.15 17.63
C LYS A 91 21.61 -0.27 16.97
N GLY A 92 22.47 0.69 17.25
CA GLY A 92 23.84 0.70 16.74
C GLY A 92 23.96 1.28 15.32
N PRO A 93 25.16 1.24 14.73
CA PRO A 93 25.48 1.92 13.48
C PRO A 93 24.93 1.22 12.23
N ASP A 94 24.75 -0.11 12.30
CA ASP A 94 24.17 -0.88 11.21
C ASP A 94 22.68 -1.14 11.49
N LEU A 95 21.84 -0.31 10.88
CA LEU A 95 20.39 -0.32 11.11
C LEU A 95 19.72 -1.60 10.57
N LEU A 96 20.36 -2.31 9.64
CA LEU A 96 19.76 -3.44 8.92
C LEU A 96 20.42 -4.80 9.22
N ALA A 97 21.61 -4.87 9.83
CA ALA A 97 22.30 -6.13 10.14
C ALA A 97 21.41 -7.20 10.80
N GLU A 98 20.62 -6.83 11.81
CA GLU A 98 19.74 -7.78 12.50
C GLU A 98 18.61 -8.25 11.57
N ASN A 99 18.05 -7.35 10.76
CA ASN A 99 17.05 -7.69 9.74
C ASN A 99 17.63 -8.63 8.69
N GLU A 100 18.82 -8.34 8.16
CA GLU A 100 19.50 -9.15 7.16
C GLU A 100 19.76 -10.57 7.67
N LYS A 101 20.22 -10.72 8.91
CA LYS A 101 20.43 -12.04 9.52
C LYS A 101 19.15 -12.89 9.49
N TYR A 102 18.05 -12.37 10.02
CA TYR A 102 16.78 -13.10 10.05
C TYR A 102 16.22 -13.37 8.64
N TYR A 103 16.34 -12.39 7.75
CA TYR A 103 15.96 -12.52 6.35
C TYR A 103 16.75 -13.62 5.62
N PHE A 104 18.08 -13.61 5.70
CA PHE A 104 18.92 -14.62 5.04
C PHE A 104 18.68 -16.02 5.60
N ASN A 105 18.45 -16.14 6.92
CA ASN A 105 18.10 -17.42 7.53
C ASN A 105 16.78 -17.97 6.97
N ALA A 106 15.71 -17.16 7.02
CA ALA A 106 14.41 -17.55 6.47
C ALA A 106 14.52 -17.89 4.97
N LYS A 107 15.20 -17.04 4.19
CA LYS A 107 15.39 -17.23 2.74
C LYS A 107 16.13 -18.54 2.44
N THR A 108 17.18 -18.84 3.20
CA THR A 108 17.94 -20.09 3.07
C THR A 108 17.04 -21.29 3.36
N LEU A 109 16.23 -21.24 4.41
CA LEU A 109 15.30 -22.33 4.75
C LEU A 109 14.26 -22.57 3.65
N ILE A 110 13.76 -21.52 2.99
CA ILE A 110 12.84 -21.69 1.86
C ILE A 110 13.56 -22.22 0.62
N HIS A 111 14.66 -21.60 0.21
CA HIS A 111 15.38 -21.95 -1.03
C HIS A 111 15.99 -23.36 -1.00
N THR A 112 16.34 -23.85 0.18
CA THR A 112 16.84 -25.23 0.37
C THR A 112 15.73 -26.27 0.46
N SER A 113 14.45 -25.84 0.37
CA SER A 113 13.27 -26.67 0.62
C SER A 113 13.33 -27.32 2.00
N HIS A 114 13.79 -26.58 3.01
CA HIS A 114 13.74 -27.07 4.39
C HIS A 114 12.33 -26.99 4.95
N GLU A 115 11.64 -25.87 4.71
CA GLU A 115 10.20 -25.78 4.94
C GLU A 115 9.46 -26.52 3.84
N GLN A 116 8.54 -27.39 4.24
CA GLN A 116 7.83 -28.31 3.33
C GLN A 116 6.32 -28.04 3.33
N ASP A 117 5.78 -27.37 4.36
CA ASP A 117 4.38 -26.99 4.36
C ASP A 117 4.16 -25.80 3.43
N PRO A 118 3.42 -25.97 2.31
CA PRO A 118 3.27 -24.91 1.30
C PRO A 118 2.51 -23.69 1.85
N ILE A 119 1.63 -23.87 2.84
CA ILE A 119 0.96 -22.75 3.50
C ILE A 119 1.98 -21.94 4.31
N THR A 120 2.81 -22.58 5.11
CA THR A 120 3.91 -21.91 5.84
C THR A 120 4.88 -21.21 4.89
N VAL A 121 5.21 -21.81 3.75
CA VAL A 121 6.02 -21.15 2.70
C VAL A 121 5.32 -19.87 2.22
N LEU A 122 4.01 -19.91 1.92
CA LEU A 122 3.25 -18.71 1.53
C LEU A 122 3.25 -17.64 2.62
N LYS A 123 3.09 -18.01 3.90
CA LYS A 123 3.17 -17.09 5.04
C LYS A 123 4.51 -16.37 5.07
N VAL A 124 5.61 -17.12 4.93
CA VAL A 124 6.98 -16.56 4.89
C VAL A 124 7.14 -15.61 3.70
N MET A 125 6.65 -15.97 2.51
CA MET A 125 6.74 -15.11 1.33
C MET A 125 5.94 -13.80 1.48
N CYS A 126 4.75 -13.87 2.09
CA CYS A 126 3.96 -12.69 2.43
C CYS A 126 4.71 -11.77 3.42
N LEU A 127 5.46 -12.34 4.37
CA LEU A 127 6.27 -11.55 5.29
C LEU A 127 7.48 -10.92 4.59
N PHE A 128 8.12 -11.62 3.64
CA PHE A 128 9.21 -11.07 2.83
C PHE A 128 8.80 -9.85 2.01
N SER A 129 7.55 -9.77 1.54
CA SER A 129 7.08 -8.59 0.79
C SER A 129 7.04 -7.30 1.64
N THR A 130 7.12 -7.39 2.97
CA THR A 130 7.22 -6.21 3.85
C THR A 130 8.60 -5.55 3.86
N ARG A 131 9.64 -6.25 3.38
CA ARG A 131 11.04 -5.79 3.42
C ARG A 131 11.37 -4.88 2.23
N ASN A 132 11.20 -3.57 2.38
CA ASN A 132 11.45 -2.57 1.34
C ASN A 132 12.78 -1.80 1.54
N ILE A 133 13.91 -2.45 1.27
CA ILE A 133 15.26 -1.85 1.50
C ILE A 133 15.84 -1.17 0.27
N ALA A 134 15.57 -1.67 -0.93
CA ALA A 134 16.24 -1.20 -2.14
C ALA A 134 15.43 -0.14 -2.94
N GLY A 135 14.17 0.07 -2.59
CA GLY A 135 13.24 0.87 -3.38
C GLY A 135 13.01 0.32 -4.80
N PRO A 136 12.25 1.04 -5.66
CA PRO A 136 11.97 0.62 -7.04
C PRO A 136 13.14 0.81 -8.01
N VAL A 137 14.15 1.58 -7.59
CA VAL A 137 15.26 2.05 -8.46
C VAL A 137 16.28 0.95 -8.71
N LEU A 138 16.53 0.09 -7.72
CA LEU A 138 17.48 -0.99 -7.85
C LEU A 138 16.78 -2.25 -8.36
N LEU A 139 17.10 -2.67 -9.58
CA LEU A 139 16.65 -3.96 -10.10
C LEU A 139 17.30 -5.10 -9.29
N ASN A 140 16.53 -5.70 -8.40
CA ASN A 140 17.00 -6.79 -7.54
C ASN A 140 15.92 -7.86 -7.34
N ILE A 141 16.38 -9.11 -7.25
CA ILE A 141 15.52 -10.29 -7.01
C ILE A 141 14.97 -10.34 -5.57
N ASP A 142 15.52 -9.53 -4.67
CA ASP A 142 15.24 -9.51 -3.24
C ASP A 142 14.37 -8.30 -2.85
N SER A 143 13.44 -7.94 -3.75
CA SER A 143 12.56 -6.79 -3.60
C SER A 143 11.14 -7.22 -3.21
N PRO A 144 10.36 -6.35 -2.56
CA PRO A 144 8.96 -6.61 -2.21
C PRO A 144 8.14 -7.20 -3.36
N TRP A 145 8.28 -6.62 -4.56
CA TRP A 145 7.52 -7.03 -5.74
C TRP A 145 7.92 -8.40 -6.27
N GLN A 146 9.21 -8.76 -6.20
CA GLN A 146 9.66 -10.09 -6.61
C GLN A 146 9.15 -11.17 -5.65
N TRP A 147 9.25 -10.93 -4.34
CA TRP A 147 8.71 -11.84 -3.33
C TRP A 147 7.19 -12.00 -3.44
N LEU A 148 6.49 -10.90 -3.66
CA LEU A 148 5.06 -10.88 -3.92
C LEU A 148 4.70 -11.69 -5.18
N GLY A 149 5.42 -11.49 -6.28
CA GLY A 149 5.22 -12.26 -7.52
C GLY A 149 5.47 -13.77 -7.33
N ILE A 150 6.48 -14.16 -6.54
CA ILE A 150 6.72 -15.56 -6.19
C ILE A 150 5.55 -16.12 -5.36
N ALA A 151 5.08 -15.37 -4.36
CA ALA A 151 3.96 -15.77 -3.52
C ALA A 151 2.66 -15.94 -4.33
N ILE A 152 2.38 -15.01 -5.25
CA ILE A 152 1.19 -15.05 -6.12
C ILE A 152 1.25 -16.28 -7.04
N ARG A 153 2.39 -16.57 -7.66
CA ARG A 153 2.54 -17.77 -8.50
C ARG A 153 2.34 -19.06 -7.69
N LEU A 154 2.82 -19.10 -6.45
CA LEU A 154 2.60 -20.24 -5.57
C LEU A 154 1.12 -20.37 -5.16
N LEU A 155 0.46 -19.26 -4.82
CA LEU A 155 -0.98 -19.21 -4.57
C LEU A 155 -1.79 -19.71 -5.77
N GLN A 156 -1.42 -19.28 -6.99
CA GLN A 156 -2.04 -19.72 -8.24
C GLN A 156 -1.83 -21.22 -8.47
N GLN A 157 -0.61 -21.71 -8.28
CA GLN A 157 -0.27 -23.13 -8.39
C GLN A 157 -1.07 -23.99 -7.40
N MET A 158 -1.31 -23.48 -6.19
CA MET A 158 -2.14 -24.15 -5.18
C MET A 158 -3.65 -24.02 -5.45
N GLY A 159 -4.07 -23.15 -6.36
CA GLY A 159 -5.48 -22.89 -6.64
C GLY A 159 -6.16 -21.97 -5.63
N LEU A 160 -5.42 -21.34 -4.71
CA LEU A 160 -5.95 -20.52 -3.61
C LEU A 160 -6.54 -19.16 -4.04
N HIS A 161 -6.52 -18.86 -5.33
CA HIS A 161 -7.33 -17.78 -5.94
C HIS A 161 -8.79 -18.18 -6.14
N ARG A 162 -9.13 -19.47 -5.89
CA ARG A 162 -10.48 -20.01 -6.02
C ARG A 162 -11.08 -20.39 -4.68
N GLU A 163 -12.29 -19.92 -4.38
CA GLU A 163 -13.02 -20.18 -3.14
C GLU A 163 -13.26 -21.68 -2.93
N GLU A 164 -13.57 -22.41 -4.00
CA GLU A 164 -13.78 -23.88 -3.94
C GLU A 164 -12.58 -24.61 -3.35
N ILE A 165 -11.37 -24.10 -3.60
CA ILE A 165 -10.12 -24.66 -3.10
C ILE A 165 -9.87 -24.20 -1.67
N CYS A 166 -10.09 -22.91 -1.36
CA CYS A 166 -9.94 -22.39 0.00
C CYS A 166 -10.79 -23.17 1.02
N VAL A 167 -12.04 -23.51 0.68
CA VAL A 167 -12.95 -24.29 1.54
C VAL A 167 -12.44 -25.70 1.83
N ALA A 168 -11.66 -26.28 0.92
CA ALA A 168 -11.12 -27.65 1.06
C ALA A 168 -9.88 -27.74 1.96
N PHE A 169 -9.30 -26.61 2.41
CA PHE A 169 -8.18 -26.62 3.35
C PHE A 169 -8.64 -26.91 4.78
N ILE A 170 -7.72 -27.46 5.61
CA ILE A 170 -7.96 -27.75 7.04
C ILE A 170 -8.42 -26.49 7.79
N ASN A 171 -7.82 -25.35 7.46
CA ASN A 171 -8.24 -24.04 7.94
C ASN A 171 -8.58 -23.15 6.73
N PRO A 172 -9.86 -23.07 6.35
CA PRO A 172 -10.27 -22.21 5.23
C PRO A 172 -10.02 -20.72 5.50
N GLY A 173 -10.15 -20.28 6.75
CA GLY A 173 -9.96 -18.87 7.14
C GLY A 173 -8.56 -18.36 6.84
N ILE A 174 -7.52 -19.12 7.21
CA ILE A 174 -6.13 -18.74 6.91
C ILE A 174 -5.85 -18.73 5.40
N ALA A 175 -6.44 -19.68 4.66
CA ALA A 175 -6.30 -19.74 3.20
C ALA A 175 -6.88 -18.49 2.53
N ARG A 176 -8.09 -18.07 2.93
CA ARG A 176 -8.71 -16.83 2.44
C ARG A 176 -7.93 -15.59 2.85
N ARG A 177 -7.45 -15.52 4.11
CA ARG A 177 -6.64 -14.38 4.59
C ARG A 177 -5.35 -14.23 3.81
N ILE A 178 -4.65 -15.32 3.48
CA ILE A 178 -3.47 -15.29 2.61
C ILE A 178 -3.83 -14.81 1.21
N ALA A 179 -4.92 -15.32 0.63
CA ALA A 179 -5.35 -14.93 -0.71
C ALA A 179 -5.67 -13.43 -0.82
N TRP A 180 -6.47 -12.91 0.12
CA TRP A 180 -6.78 -11.49 0.19
C TRP A 180 -5.55 -10.63 0.53
N SER A 181 -4.64 -11.12 1.38
CA SER A 181 -3.39 -10.43 1.67
C SER A 181 -2.55 -10.21 0.42
N LEU A 182 -2.43 -11.25 -0.43
CA LEU A 182 -1.69 -11.17 -1.68
C LEU A 182 -2.39 -10.27 -2.70
N PHE A 183 -3.72 -10.36 -2.82
CA PHE A 183 -4.51 -9.45 -3.68
C PHE A 183 -4.34 -7.98 -3.28
N ILE A 184 -4.41 -7.69 -1.98
CA ILE A 184 -4.24 -6.33 -1.45
C ILE A 184 -2.84 -5.81 -1.74
N GLN A 185 -1.81 -6.60 -1.42
CA GLN A 185 -0.42 -6.22 -1.66
C GLN A 185 -0.12 -6.01 -3.15
N ASP A 186 -0.62 -6.88 -4.03
CA ASP A 186 -0.45 -6.77 -5.48
C ASP A 186 -1.05 -5.46 -5.99
N THR A 187 -2.29 -5.16 -5.57
CA THR A 187 -2.98 -3.93 -5.95
C THR A 187 -2.24 -2.68 -5.45
N LEU A 188 -1.83 -2.65 -4.18
CA LEU A 188 -1.15 -1.48 -3.60
C LEU A 188 0.23 -1.26 -4.22
N VAL A 189 1.00 -2.32 -4.47
CA VAL A 189 2.32 -2.23 -5.13
C VAL A 189 2.16 -1.80 -6.60
N SER A 190 1.17 -2.34 -7.31
CA SER A 190 0.84 -1.92 -8.67
C SER A 190 0.43 -0.45 -8.74
N ALA A 191 -0.43 0.01 -7.82
CA ALA A 191 -0.78 1.42 -7.70
C ALA A 191 0.44 2.30 -7.41
N ALA A 192 1.39 1.78 -6.63
CA ALA A 192 2.57 2.53 -6.22
C ALA A 192 3.59 2.78 -7.32
N PHE A 193 3.76 1.82 -8.22
CA PHE A 193 4.81 1.87 -9.23
C PHE A 193 4.27 1.90 -10.66
N GLY A 194 2.96 1.98 -10.85
CA GLY A 194 2.32 1.89 -12.17
C GLY A 194 2.51 0.54 -12.84
N TRP A 195 2.84 -0.50 -12.08
CA TRP A 195 3.09 -1.84 -12.62
C TRP A 195 1.80 -2.62 -12.82
N PRO A 196 1.73 -3.52 -13.82
CA PRO A 196 0.59 -4.40 -13.99
C PRO A 196 0.37 -5.29 -12.75
N THR A 197 -0.89 -5.46 -12.34
CA THR A 197 -1.25 -6.44 -11.31
C THR A 197 -0.99 -7.86 -11.80
N CYS A 198 -0.47 -8.72 -10.93
CA CYS A 198 -0.29 -10.14 -11.18
C CYS A 198 -1.58 -10.93 -11.00
N ILE A 199 -2.48 -10.48 -10.11
CA ILE A 199 -3.81 -11.07 -9.90
C ILE A 199 -4.84 -10.24 -10.67
N LYS A 200 -5.54 -10.87 -11.61
CA LYS A 200 -6.66 -10.23 -12.31
C LYS A 200 -7.97 -10.47 -11.56
N GLN A 201 -8.83 -9.46 -11.50
CA GLN A 201 -10.09 -9.55 -10.75
C GLN A 201 -11.00 -10.67 -11.25
N ASN A 202 -11.01 -10.94 -12.56
CA ASN A 202 -11.80 -12.02 -13.16
C ASN A 202 -11.23 -13.43 -12.89
N GLU A 203 -10.01 -13.53 -12.35
CA GLU A 203 -9.33 -14.78 -11.99
C GLU A 203 -9.31 -15.01 -10.47
N PHE A 204 -9.84 -14.08 -9.68
CA PHE A 204 -9.87 -14.16 -8.22
C PHE A 204 -11.31 -14.23 -7.74
N ASP A 205 -11.77 -15.41 -7.32
CA ASP A 205 -13.16 -15.66 -6.92
C ASP A 205 -13.34 -15.96 -5.42
N VAL A 206 -12.27 -15.82 -4.62
CA VAL A 206 -12.31 -15.97 -3.16
C VAL A 206 -13.36 -15.04 -2.58
N ARG A 207 -14.26 -15.58 -1.74
CA ARG A 207 -15.37 -14.79 -1.19
C ARG A 207 -14.85 -13.63 -0.32
N PRO A 208 -15.61 -12.54 -0.15
CA PRO A 208 -15.29 -11.52 0.84
C PRO A 208 -15.05 -12.10 2.24
N LEU A 209 -14.08 -11.55 2.95
CA LEU A 209 -13.74 -11.97 4.31
C LEU A 209 -14.85 -11.62 5.30
N THR A 210 -14.97 -12.47 6.30
CA THR A 210 -15.87 -12.33 7.45
C THR A 210 -15.07 -12.52 8.73
N GLU A 211 -15.63 -12.14 9.88
CA GLU A 211 -14.98 -12.30 11.18
C GLU A 211 -14.65 -13.78 11.50
N GLU A 212 -15.40 -14.73 10.95
CA GLU A 212 -15.17 -16.18 11.12
C GLU A 212 -13.87 -16.67 10.45
N ASP A 213 -13.26 -15.87 9.56
CA ASP A 213 -12.02 -16.23 8.89
C ASP A 213 -10.76 -16.00 9.78
N PHE A 214 -10.94 -15.46 11.00
CA PHE A 214 -9.88 -15.08 11.94
C PHE A 214 -9.98 -15.88 13.26
N GLU A 215 -8.85 -16.01 13.99
CA GLU A 215 -8.84 -16.66 15.33
C GLU A 215 -9.66 -15.88 16.37
N ALA A 216 -9.69 -14.55 16.24
CA ALA A 216 -10.45 -13.65 17.10
C ALA A 216 -11.19 -12.63 16.25
N SER A 217 -12.49 -12.45 16.53
CA SER A 217 -13.25 -11.31 16.03
C SER A 217 -12.91 -10.09 16.87
N ASP A 218 -11.91 -9.35 16.43
CA ASP A 218 -11.44 -8.12 17.05
C ASP A 218 -11.32 -6.98 16.03
N ILE A 219 -10.90 -5.81 16.52
CA ILE A 219 -10.72 -4.64 15.66
C ILE A 219 -9.65 -4.84 14.56
N GLN A 220 -8.63 -5.68 14.79
CA GLN A 220 -7.62 -5.93 13.76
C GLN A 220 -8.22 -6.73 12.60
N SER A 221 -9.07 -7.72 12.90
CA SER A 221 -9.80 -8.48 11.88
C SER A 221 -10.73 -7.58 11.05
N LEU A 222 -11.46 -6.68 11.73
CA LEU A 222 -12.35 -5.73 11.09
C LEU A 222 -11.59 -4.74 10.18
N LEU A 223 -10.45 -4.23 10.64
CA LEU A 223 -9.60 -3.35 9.84
C LEU A 223 -9.14 -4.03 8.55
N PHE A 224 -8.74 -5.30 8.60
CA PHE A 224 -8.32 -6.03 7.41
C PHE A 224 -9.48 -6.31 6.44
N ILE A 225 -10.68 -6.62 6.95
CA ILE A 225 -11.89 -6.78 6.13
C ILE A 225 -12.20 -5.49 5.38
N GLU A 226 -12.17 -4.35 6.06
CA GLU A 226 -12.45 -3.06 5.43
C GLU A 226 -11.33 -2.60 4.51
N LEU A 227 -10.07 -2.94 4.81
CA LEU A 227 -8.93 -2.75 3.90
C LEU A 227 -9.13 -3.52 2.60
N ALA A 228 -9.57 -4.79 2.67
CA ALA A 228 -9.85 -5.60 1.49
C ALA A 228 -10.92 -4.95 0.59
N LYS A 229 -11.97 -4.36 1.19
CA LYS A 229 -13.04 -3.68 0.46
C LYS A 229 -12.54 -2.41 -0.25
N ILE A 230 -11.84 -1.52 0.45
CA ILE A 230 -11.34 -0.28 -0.18
C ILE A 230 -10.28 -0.55 -1.25
N VAL A 231 -9.41 -1.54 -1.03
CA VAL A 231 -8.40 -1.92 -2.03
C VAL A 231 -9.04 -2.64 -3.23
N ASN A 232 -10.17 -3.33 -3.07
CA ASN A 232 -10.93 -3.84 -4.22
C ASN A 232 -11.46 -2.69 -5.11
N ILE A 233 -11.90 -1.58 -4.50
CA ILE A 233 -12.28 -0.36 -5.25
C ILE A 233 -11.06 0.21 -5.98
N LEU A 234 -9.90 0.29 -5.32
CA LEU A 234 -8.65 0.70 -5.97
C LEU A 234 -8.27 -0.22 -7.14
N ALA A 235 -8.44 -1.53 -7.01
CA ALA A 235 -8.16 -2.47 -8.10
C ALA A 235 -9.06 -2.22 -9.32
N ARG A 236 -10.33 -1.84 -9.13
CA ARG A 236 -11.24 -1.43 -10.23
C ARG A 236 -10.75 -0.15 -10.93
N ILE A 237 -10.25 0.81 -10.16
CA ILE A 237 -9.63 2.03 -10.69
C ILE A 237 -8.41 1.69 -11.56
N LEU A 238 -7.53 0.80 -11.09
CA LEU A 238 -6.34 0.37 -11.86
C LEU A 238 -6.70 -0.43 -13.12
N ASP A 239 -7.66 -1.36 -13.04
CA ASP A 239 -8.12 -2.11 -14.22
C ASP A 239 -8.69 -1.16 -15.27
N PHE A 240 -9.44 -0.13 -14.83
CA PHE A 240 -9.96 0.91 -15.69
C PHE A 240 -8.85 1.72 -16.38
N GLN A 241 -7.77 2.09 -15.68
CA GLN A 241 -6.62 2.76 -16.31
C GLN A 241 -5.94 1.93 -17.40
N SER A 242 -5.99 0.61 -17.27
CA SER A 242 -5.33 -0.32 -18.18
C SER A 242 -6.13 -0.67 -19.43
N ARG A 243 -7.44 -0.42 -19.44
CA ARG A 243 -8.36 -0.77 -20.54
C ARG A 243 -8.93 0.49 -21.19
N SER A 244 -9.16 0.46 -22.51
CA SER A 244 -10.03 1.45 -23.18
C SER A 244 -11.46 0.91 -23.11
N PRO A 245 -12.30 1.36 -22.14
CA PRO A 245 -13.60 0.75 -21.92
C PRO A 245 -14.61 1.23 -22.96
N LYS A 246 -15.58 0.38 -23.32
CA LYS A 246 -16.71 0.76 -24.18
C LYS A 246 -17.81 1.50 -23.43
N ASP A 247 -17.96 1.24 -22.12
CA ASP A 247 -18.98 1.81 -21.22
C ASP A 247 -18.35 2.59 -20.06
N VAL A 248 -17.51 3.55 -20.42
CA VAL A 248 -16.69 4.41 -19.53
C VAL A 248 -17.52 5.06 -18.41
N GLN A 249 -18.65 5.70 -18.76
CA GLN A 249 -19.46 6.49 -17.81
C GLN A 249 -20.10 5.65 -16.69
N THR A 250 -20.67 4.49 -17.02
CA THR A 250 -21.38 3.64 -16.05
C THR A 250 -20.42 3.09 -15.01
N GLN A 251 -19.22 2.66 -15.42
CA GLN A 251 -18.21 2.11 -14.52
C GLN A 251 -17.66 3.17 -13.56
N TYR A 252 -17.49 4.41 -14.03
CA TYR A 252 -17.08 5.52 -13.17
C TYR A 252 -18.06 5.83 -12.05
N MET A 253 -19.35 5.87 -12.37
CA MET A 253 -20.39 6.15 -11.37
C MET A 253 -20.51 5.00 -10.37
N ASP A 254 -20.35 3.76 -10.82
CA ASP A 254 -20.34 2.59 -9.96
C ASP A 254 -19.16 2.61 -8.97
N ILE A 255 -17.97 3.04 -9.40
CA ILE A 255 -16.80 3.23 -8.51
C ILE A 255 -17.08 4.35 -7.49
N LEU A 256 -17.62 5.48 -7.92
CA LEU A 256 -17.96 6.60 -7.02
C LEU A 256 -19.00 6.20 -5.97
N CYS A 257 -20.05 5.49 -6.37
CA CYS A 257 -21.05 4.95 -5.45
C CYS A 257 -20.40 3.99 -4.46
N SER A 258 -19.49 3.12 -4.91
CA SER A 258 -18.77 2.20 -4.03
C SER A 258 -17.92 2.93 -2.98
N LEU A 259 -17.26 4.04 -3.33
CA LEU A 259 -16.52 4.87 -2.37
C LEU A 259 -17.45 5.50 -1.32
N LYS A 260 -18.57 6.09 -1.76
CA LYS A 260 -19.58 6.67 -0.88
C LYS A 260 -20.19 5.64 0.06
N ASP A 261 -20.51 4.46 -0.47
CA ASP A 261 -21.10 3.37 0.31
C ASP A 261 -20.10 2.78 1.30
N TRP A 262 -18.81 2.70 0.94
CA TRP A 262 -17.78 2.23 1.85
C TRP A 262 -17.68 3.13 3.09
N ILE A 263 -17.55 4.45 2.92
CA ILE A 263 -17.41 5.36 4.06
C ILE A 263 -18.70 5.45 4.88
N ARG A 264 -19.87 5.39 4.24
CA ARG A 264 -21.19 5.42 4.90
C ARG A 264 -21.41 4.19 5.79
N ASN A 265 -21.02 3.02 5.30
CA ASN A 265 -21.23 1.74 5.99
C ASN A 265 -20.05 1.32 6.88
N LEU A 266 -19.02 2.17 7.02
CA LEU A 266 -17.87 1.89 7.86
C LEU A 266 -18.32 1.68 9.32
N PRO A 267 -17.96 0.55 9.98
CA PRO A 267 -18.38 0.29 11.36
C PRO A 267 -17.85 1.33 12.36
N THR A 268 -18.67 1.67 13.35
CA THR A 268 -18.38 2.76 14.30
C THR A 268 -17.08 2.59 15.08
N THR A 269 -16.66 1.34 15.33
CA THR A 269 -15.44 1.01 16.10
C THR A 269 -14.15 1.44 15.41
N ILE A 270 -14.16 1.58 14.08
CA ILE A 270 -12.98 1.96 13.29
C ILE A 270 -13.10 3.34 12.65
N ARG A 271 -14.19 4.07 12.91
CA ARG A 271 -14.32 5.47 12.48
C ARG A 271 -13.36 6.34 13.27
N ILE A 272 -12.80 7.35 12.61
CA ILE A 272 -11.91 8.32 13.28
C ILE A 272 -12.67 9.32 14.18
N PHE A 273 -13.96 9.55 13.92
CA PHE A 273 -14.85 10.36 14.76
C PHE A 273 -15.98 9.51 15.35
N ASP A 274 -16.30 9.77 16.61
CA ASP A 274 -17.49 9.21 17.26
C ASP A 274 -18.77 9.99 16.88
N ALA A 275 -19.93 9.54 17.38
CA ALA A 275 -21.22 10.18 17.12
C ALA A 275 -21.32 11.61 17.69
N ASN A 276 -20.44 11.99 18.62
CA ASN A 276 -20.39 13.31 19.23
C ASN A 276 -19.37 14.22 18.53
N GLY A 277 -18.72 13.76 17.46
CA GLY A 277 -17.66 14.49 16.78
C GLY A 277 -16.32 14.51 17.52
N HIS A 278 -16.14 13.66 18.54
CA HIS A 278 -14.84 13.49 19.19
C HIS A 278 -13.96 12.56 18.36
N ARG A 279 -12.73 13.00 18.10
CA ARG A 279 -11.71 12.21 17.41
C ARG A 279 -11.00 11.29 18.40
N THR A 280 -10.97 10.00 18.12
CA THR A 280 -10.19 9.03 18.91
C THR A 280 -8.97 8.61 18.11
N TYR A 281 -7.78 8.86 18.66
CA TYR A 281 -6.55 8.46 17.99
C TYR A 281 -6.37 6.95 17.99
N ARG A 282 -6.20 6.40 16.79
CA ARG A 282 -5.85 5.02 16.54
C ARG A 282 -5.07 4.95 15.24
N ARG A 283 -3.77 4.65 15.33
CA ARG A 283 -2.89 4.58 14.15
C ARG A 283 -3.44 3.63 13.09
N ASP A 284 -3.84 2.44 13.49
CA ASP A 284 -4.37 1.41 12.59
C ASP A 284 -5.65 1.83 11.84
N ALA A 285 -6.56 2.54 12.51
CA ALA A 285 -7.72 3.16 11.87
C ALA A 285 -7.32 4.31 10.94
N PHE A 286 -6.33 5.11 11.32
CA PHE A 286 -5.83 6.20 10.47
C PHE A 286 -5.19 5.65 9.19
N GLU A 287 -4.41 4.58 9.27
CA GLU A 287 -3.85 3.89 8.10
C GLU A 287 -4.93 3.46 7.11
N LEU A 288 -6.05 2.92 7.58
CA LEU A 288 -7.19 2.57 6.73
C LEU A 288 -7.78 3.81 6.02
N HIS A 289 -7.93 4.92 6.74
CA HIS A 289 -8.45 6.17 6.16
C HIS A 289 -7.45 6.81 5.19
N LEU A 290 -6.14 6.67 5.43
CA LEU A 290 -5.11 7.09 4.48
C LEU A 290 -5.23 6.34 3.15
N VAL A 291 -5.50 5.03 3.17
CA VAL A 291 -5.77 4.25 1.95
C VAL A 291 -7.07 4.73 1.27
N TYR A 292 -8.12 5.05 2.03
CA TYR A 292 -9.36 5.62 1.49
C TYR A 292 -9.11 6.97 0.77
N PHE A 293 -8.42 7.92 1.40
CA PHE A 293 -8.10 9.20 0.78
C PHE A 293 -7.18 9.06 -0.44
N ALA A 294 -6.18 8.17 -0.39
CA ALA A 294 -5.36 7.87 -1.55
C ALA A 294 -6.18 7.26 -2.70
N THR A 295 -7.20 6.45 -2.39
CA THR A 295 -8.12 5.88 -3.38
C THR A 295 -8.99 6.97 -4.01
N ILE A 296 -9.44 7.97 -3.23
CA ILE A 296 -10.13 9.16 -3.76
C ILE A 296 -9.23 9.91 -4.74
N ILE A 297 -8.00 10.25 -4.35
CA ILE A 297 -7.05 10.96 -5.21
C ILE A 297 -6.80 10.14 -6.49
N SER A 298 -6.61 8.83 -6.37
CA SER A 298 -6.40 7.93 -7.51
C SER A 298 -7.62 7.87 -8.45
N TYR A 299 -8.84 7.91 -7.90
CA TYR A 299 -10.08 7.96 -8.69
C TYR A 299 -10.20 9.26 -9.47
N PHE A 300 -10.03 10.41 -8.81
CA PHE A 300 -10.14 11.70 -9.48
C PHE A 300 -9.01 11.97 -10.47
N HIS A 301 -7.85 11.35 -10.26
CA HIS A 301 -6.77 11.33 -11.24
C HIS A 301 -7.17 10.68 -12.58
N LEU A 302 -8.17 9.79 -12.62
CA LEU A 302 -8.69 9.24 -13.90
C LEU A 302 -9.20 10.31 -14.85
N PHE A 303 -9.67 11.43 -14.29
CA PHE A 303 -10.31 12.52 -15.02
C PHE A 303 -9.41 13.74 -15.17
N ASN A 304 -8.10 13.58 -14.88
CA ASN A 304 -7.05 14.61 -14.87
C ASN A 304 -7.40 15.81 -15.74
N ASP A 305 -8.00 16.83 -15.11
CA ASP A 305 -8.40 18.05 -15.78
C ASP A 305 -7.26 19.05 -15.67
N HIS A 306 -6.98 19.72 -16.79
CA HIS A 306 -6.00 20.79 -16.84
C HIS A 306 -6.45 22.02 -16.03
N ASP A 307 -7.74 22.14 -15.71
CA ASP A 307 -8.27 23.18 -14.83
C ASP A 307 -8.08 22.81 -13.35
N ILE A 308 -7.18 23.52 -12.66
CA ILE A 308 -6.95 23.36 -11.22
C ILE A 308 -8.18 23.74 -10.36
N THR A 309 -9.12 24.51 -10.90
CA THR A 309 -10.35 24.89 -10.19
C THR A 309 -11.48 23.88 -10.39
N SER A 310 -11.24 22.84 -11.20
CA SER A 310 -12.21 21.77 -11.42
C SER A 310 -12.52 21.00 -10.14
N ALA A 311 -13.75 20.49 -10.04
CA ALA A 311 -14.18 19.72 -8.88
C ALA A 311 -13.27 18.50 -8.57
N PRO A 312 -12.77 17.71 -9.55
CA PRO A 312 -11.81 16.62 -9.30
C PRO A 312 -10.53 17.05 -8.57
N ASN A 313 -9.97 18.20 -8.96
CA ASN A 313 -8.74 18.72 -8.38
C ASN A 313 -8.98 19.24 -6.95
N ILE A 314 -10.11 19.92 -6.70
CA ILE A 314 -10.46 20.39 -5.36
C ILE A 314 -10.72 19.20 -4.42
N VAL A 315 -11.45 18.18 -4.88
CA VAL A 315 -11.70 16.97 -4.10
C VAL A 315 -10.38 16.28 -3.72
N SER A 316 -9.44 16.19 -4.68
CA SER A 316 -8.11 15.61 -4.45
C SER A 316 -7.29 16.42 -3.45
N LEU A 317 -7.39 17.76 -3.48
CA LEU A 317 -6.74 18.64 -2.52
C LEU A 317 -7.30 18.44 -1.10
N VAL A 318 -8.62 18.36 -0.95
CA VAL A 318 -9.26 18.10 0.36
C VAL A 318 -8.83 16.75 0.92
N ALA A 319 -8.81 15.71 0.10
CA ALA A 319 -8.33 14.38 0.50
C ALA A 319 -6.85 14.42 0.93
N SER A 320 -6.00 15.10 0.17
CA SER A 320 -4.59 15.27 0.52
C SER A 320 -4.38 16.01 1.83
N SER A 321 -5.15 17.09 2.07
CA SER A 321 -5.11 17.82 3.33
C SER A 321 -5.52 16.96 4.52
N CYS A 322 -6.57 16.14 4.38
CA CYS A 322 -6.94 15.16 5.39
C CYS A 322 -5.80 14.17 5.66
N MET A 323 -5.10 13.69 4.63
CA MET A 323 -3.94 12.82 4.80
C MET A 323 -2.80 13.51 5.55
N ALA A 324 -2.46 14.76 5.21
CA ALA A 324 -1.43 15.53 5.90
C ALA A 324 -1.75 15.71 7.38
N CYS A 325 -3.01 16.01 7.73
CA CYS A 325 -3.45 16.11 9.13
C CYS A 325 -3.34 14.78 9.88
N LEU A 326 -3.71 13.65 9.26
CA LEU A 326 -3.56 12.33 9.88
C LEU A 326 -2.08 11.96 10.08
N TYR A 327 -1.22 12.24 9.10
CA TYR A 327 0.22 12.01 9.22
C TYR A 327 0.88 12.88 10.29
N SER A 328 0.51 14.16 10.38
CA SER A 328 0.97 15.04 11.47
C SER A 328 0.60 14.48 12.84
N GLU A 329 -0.62 13.94 12.99
CA GLU A 329 -1.06 13.38 14.26
C GLU A 329 -0.34 12.06 14.63
N ILE A 330 -0.01 11.24 13.63
CA ILE A 330 0.82 10.03 13.78
C ILE A 330 2.25 10.42 14.20
N ASP A 331 2.81 11.44 13.55
CA ASP A 331 4.16 11.94 13.83
C ASP A 331 4.27 12.51 15.25
N CYS A 332 3.29 13.30 15.69
CA CYS A 332 3.22 13.84 17.06
C CYS A 332 3.20 12.77 18.17
N ARG A 333 3.01 11.48 17.83
CA ARG A 333 2.99 10.35 18.76
C ARG A 333 4.14 9.36 18.52
N ASP A 334 5.12 9.73 17.70
CA ASP A 334 6.26 8.89 17.31
C ASP A 334 5.85 7.56 16.63
N ASP A 335 4.61 7.49 16.13
CA ASP A 335 3.99 6.28 15.60
C ASP A 335 4.38 6.00 14.12
N LEU A 336 5.08 6.94 13.47
CA LEU A 336 5.69 6.75 12.15
C LEU A 336 6.62 5.51 12.13
N SER A 337 7.17 5.15 13.29
CA SER A 337 8.06 4.01 13.47
C SER A 337 7.46 2.65 13.15
N TYR A 338 6.13 2.55 13.10
CA TYR A 338 5.40 1.30 12.86
C TYR A 338 4.79 1.21 11.46
N LEU A 339 5.01 2.23 10.63
CA LEU A 339 4.53 2.27 9.26
C LEU A 339 5.42 1.41 8.37
N LEU A 340 4.81 0.64 7.46
CA LEU A 340 5.53 -0.15 6.45
C LEU A 340 5.75 0.66 5.17
N GLY A 341 6.54 0.10 4.24
CA GLY A 341 6.93 0.74 2.99
C GLY A 341 5.79 1.23 2.09
N THR A 342 4.57 0.71 2.24
CA THR A 342 3.38 1.21 1.55
C THR A 342 3.12 2.70 1.81
N HIS A 343 3.51 3.21 2.98
CA HIS A 343 3.31 4.62 3.32
C HIS A 343 4.16 5.57 2.47
N ASN A 344 5.26 5.10 1.85
CA ASN A 344 6.01 5.91 0.90
C ASN A 344 5.13 6.33 -0.29
N TRP A 345 4.30 5.41 -0.78
CA TRP A 345 3.34 5.69 -1.85
C TRP A 345 2.19 6.58 -1.36
N LEU A 346 1.63 6.31 -0.19
CA LEU A 346 0.56 7.14 0.37
C LEU A 346 1.01 8.61 0.57
N LEU A 347 2.23 8.82 1.07
CA LEU A 347 2.84 10.14 1.21
C LEU A 347 3.08 10.80 -0.16
N MET A 348 3.51 10.02 -1.15
CA MET A 348 3.66 10.50 -2.53
C MET A 348 2.32 10.96 -3.13
N VAL A 349 1.28 10.14 -3.03
CA VAL A 349 -0.08 10.45 -3.52
C VAL A 349 -0.63 11.69 -2.81
N ALA A 350 -0.43 11.81 -1.50
CA ALA A 350 -0.80 13.00 -0.76
C ALA A 350 -0.01 14.24 -1.22
N ALA A 351 1.27 14.13 -1.56
CA ALA A 351 2.08 15.27 -1.97
C ALA A 351 1.66 15.84 -3.34
N ILE A 352 1.05 15.03 -4.22
CA ILE A 352 0.68 15.46 -5.58
C ILE A 352 -0.27 16.66 -5.58
N PRO A 353 -1.47 16.62 -4.95
CA PRO A 353 -2.36 17.78 -4.92
C PRO A 353 -1.72 19.01 -4.25
N GLN A 354 -0.92 18.83 -3.20
CA GLN A 354 -0.23 19.95 -2.54
C GLN A 354 0.77 20.64 -3.46
N LEU A 355 1.57 19.85 -4.20
CA LEU A 355 2.51 20.39 -5.18
C LEU A 355 1.80 21.13 -6.31
N LEU A 356 0.66 20.58 -6.77
CA LEU A 356 -0.17 21.18 -7.81
C LEU A 356 -0.69 22.56 -7.40
N TYR A 357 -1.30 22.67 -6.23
CA TYR A 357 -1.88 23.92 -5.75
C TYR A 357 -0.85 24.92 -5.25
N ASN A 358 0.23 24.49 -4.61
CA ASN A 358 1.32 25.40 -4.19
C ASN A 358 1.93 26.16 -5.39
N ALA A 359 2.03 25.52 -6.55
CA ALA A 359 2.51 26.18 -7.77
C ALA A 359 1.55 27.26 -8.30
N ALA A 360 0.25 27.09 -8.07
CA ALA A 360 -0.77 28.08 -8.42
C ALA A 360 -0.91 29.19 -7.37
N GLU A 361 -0.71 28.87 -6.09
CA GLU A 361 -0.71 29.80 -4.95
C GLU A 361 0.41 30.84 -5.00
N CYS A 362 1.47 30.63 -5.79
CA CYS A 362 2.47 31.67 -6.11
C CYS A 362 1.88 32.94 -6.75
N SER A 363 0.57 32.97 -7.05
CA SER A 363 -0.17 34.14 -7.55
C SER A 363 -1.09 34.82 -6.52
N LEU A 364 -1.36 34.21 -5.35
CA LEU A 364 -2.27 34.73 -4.32
C LEU A 364 -1.65 34.60 -2.92
N GLU A 365 -1.24 35.73 -2.33
CA GLU A 365 -0.53 35.84 -1.05
C GLU A 365 -1.29 35.33 0.22
N SER A 366 -2.38 34.55 0.10
CA SER A 366 -3.32 34.32 1.21
C SER A 366 -3.49 32.89 1.73
N ASP A 367 -2.88 31.85 1.16
CA ASP A 367 -3.02 30.47 1.68
C ASP A 367 -1.64 29.80 1.84
N SER A 368 -1.09 29.78 3.06
CA SER A 368 0.16 29.04 3.38
C SER A 368 -0.06 27.53 3.56
N HIS A 369 -1.32 27.08 3.51
CA HIS A 369 -1.70 25.72 3.85
C HIS A 369 -1.08 24.66 2.95
N CYS A 370 -0.92 24.88 1.62
CA CYS A 370 -0.28 23.84 0.79
C CYS A 370 1.19 23.64 1.16
N SER A 371 1.91 24.72 1.42
CA SER A 371 3.32 24.61 1.81
C SER A 371 3.47 23.93 3.17
N GLU A 372 2.66 24.33 4.16
CA GLU A 372 2.68 23.73 5.49
C GLU A 372 2.32 22.24 5.48
N GLU A 373 1.27 21.86 4.75
CA GLU A 373 0.87 20.46 4.60
C GLU A 373 1.89 19.65 3.83
N LEU A 374 2.52 20.23 2.80
CA LEU A 374 3.63 19.59 2.10
C LEU A 374 4.86 19.41 3.00
N ASP A 375 5.17 20.38 3.86
CA ASP A 375 6.26 20.30 4.84
C ASP A 375 6.04 19.14 5.83
N ILE A 376 4.80 18.92 6.27
CA ILE A 376 4.43 17.76 7.09
C ILE A 376 4.77 16.45 6.36
N LEU A 377 4.34 16.31 5.10
CA LEU A 377 4.57 15.10 4.31
C LEU A 377 6.06 14.84 4.05
N VAL A 378 6.81 15.90 3.75
CA VAL A 378 8.27 15.87 3.57
C VAL A 378 8.98 15.45 4.85
N SER A 379 8.58 16.02 6.00
CA SER A 379 9.13 15.64 7.31
C SER A 379 8.88 14.17 7.63
N CYS A 380 7.68 13.66 7.36
CA CYS A 380 7.36 12.25 7.55
C CYS A 380 8.27 11.33 6.70
N LEU A 381 8.49 11.67 5.42
CA LEU A 381 9.39 10.91 4.54
C LEU A 381 10.84 10.94 5.01
N ASP A 382 11.31 12.09 5.48
CA ASP A 382 12.67 12.27 6.01
C ASP A 382 12.93 11.37 7.23
N GLN A 383 11.95 11.23 8.12
CA GLN A 383 12.04 10.33 9.27
C GLN A 383 11.94 8.85 8.88
N LEU A 384 11.11 8.51 7.88
CA LEU A 384 10.93 7.12 7.43
C LEU A 384 12.16 6.55 6.71
N GLN A 385 12.93 7.39 6.02
CA GLN A 385 14.03 6.92 5.16
C GLN A 385 15.13 6.15 5.89
N ALA A 386 15.33 6.42 7.19
CA ALA A 386 16.32 5.71 8.00
C ALA A 386 15.99 4.20 8.15
N ARG A 387 14.70 3.83 8.07
CA ARG A 387 14.22 2.44 8.19
C ARG A 387 13.76 1.86 6.86
N ILE A 388 13.24 2.72 5.99
CA ILE A 388 12.70 2.36 4.68
C ILE A 388 13.44 3.20 3.65
N PRO A 389 14.63 2.78 3.19
CA PRO A 389 15.46 3.57 2.28
C PRO A 389 14.75 3.97 0.98
N GLY A 390 13.71 3.23 0.57
CA GLY A 390 12.85 3.63 -0.54
C GLY A 390 12.17 5.00 -0.37
N ALA A 391 12.06 5.54 0.85
CA ALA A 391 11.48 6.87 1.10
C ALA A 391 12.36 7.99 0.56
N THR A 392 13.68 7.81 0.50
CA THR A 392 14.63 8.78 -0.06
C THR A 392 14.32 9.09 -1.53
N VAL A 393 13.88 8.09 -2.30
CA VAL A 393 13.53 8.26 -3.71
C VAL A 393 12.32 9.20 -3.86
N VAL A 394 11.29 8.98 -3.04
CA VAL A 394 10.07 9.80 -3.03
C VAL A 394 10.37 11.21 -2.53
N LEU A 395 11.14 11.33 -1.44
CA LEU A 395 11.57 12.60 -0.86
C LEU A 395 12.34 13.46 -1.88
N ASN A 396 13.29 12.86 -2.58
CA ASN A 396 14.08 13.55 -3.61
C ASN A 396 13.21 14.00 -4.79
N ALA A 397 12.23 13.19 -5.20
CA ALA A 397 11.29 13.56 -6.26
C ALA A 397 10.44 14.77 -5.85
N ILE A 398 9.86 14.76 -4.64
CA ILE A 398 9.06 15.87 -4.11
C ILE A 398 9.90 17.15 -4.01
N ASN A 399 11.10 17.07 -3.43
CA ASN A 399 11.98 18.24 -3.27
C ASN A 399 12.41 18.83 -4.62
N ARG A 400 12.68 17.99 -5.63
CA ARG A 400 12.98 18.46 -6.99
C ARG A 400 11.78 19.17 -7.60
N LEU A 401 10.58 18.59 -7.51
CA LEU A 401 9.36 19.20 -8.03
C LEU A 401 9.06 20.55 -7.36
N ARG A 402 9.26 20.63 -6.04
CA ARG A 402 9.09 21.87 -5.26
C ARG A 402 10.07 22.96 -5.72
N THR A 403 11.34 22.63 -5.92
CA THR A 403 12.38 23.60 -6.32
C THR A 403 12.26 24.05 -7.78
N SER A 404 11.93 23.15 -8.70
CA SER A 404 11.68 23.47 -10.12
C SER A 404 10.58 24.52 -10.27
N ARG A 405 9.53 24.41 -9.45
CA ARG A 405 8.36 25.29 -9.48
C ARG A 405 8.63 26.66 -8.86
N ASN A 406 9.41 26.72 -7.79
CA ASN A 406 9.85 27.99 -7.20
C ASN A 406 10.78 28.80 -8.13
N SER A 407 11.45 28.14 -9.09
CA SER A 407 12.48 28.76 -9.94
C SER A 407 11.97 29.20 -11.32
N GLY A 408 10.71 28.92 -11.69
CA GLY A 408 10.11 29.33 -12.96
C GLY A 408 10.77 28.75 -14.24
N GLN A 409 11.64 27.75 -14.12
CA GLN A 409 12.33 27.14 -15.26
C GLN A 409 11.48 26.03 -15.89
N VAL A 410 10.71 26.38 -16.92
CA VAL A 410 10.03 25.43 -17.80
C VAL A 410 11.05 24.85 -18.79
N GLN A 411 11.50 23.61 -18.57
CA GLN A 411 12.19 22.85 -19.62
C GLN A 411 11.14 22.33 -20.61
N ASN A 412 11.08 22.96 -21.80
CA ASN A 412 10.28 22.55 -22.94
C ASN A 412 10.81 21.23 -23.54
N THR A 413 10.26 20.11 -23.10
CA THR A 413 10.24 18.87 -23.88
C THR A 413 8.80 18.46 -24.06
N ALA A 414 8.17 19.00 -25.11
CA ALA A 414 6.82 18.65 -25.51
C ALA A 414 6.79 17.20 -26.02
N THR A 415 6.32 16.28 -25.21
CA THR A 415 5.72 15.04 -25.70
C THR A 415 4.21 15.28 -25.79
N THR A 416 3.72 15.44 -27.02
CA THR A 416 2.29 15.50 -27.35
C THR A 416 1.60 14.24 -26.83
N LEU A 417 0.94 14.35 -25.67
CA LEU A 417 0.04 13.33 -25.16
C LEU A 417 -1.37 13.63 -25.67
N GLU A 418 -2.03 12.62 -26.23
CA GLU A 418 -3.44 12.69 -26.63
C GLU A 418 -4.30 13.05 -25.41
N SER A 419 -5.14 14.07 -25.56
CA SER A 419 -6.13 14.47 -24.57
C SER A 419 -6.99 13.25 -24.20
N ARG A 420 -6.90 12.77 -22.96
CA ARG A 420 -7.89 11.81 -22.44
C ARG A 420 -9.24 12.51 -22.47
N GLU A 421 -10.22 11.92 -23.16
CA GLU A 421 -11.55 12.51 -23.33
C GLU A 421 -12.10 12.98 -21.98
N THR A 422 -12.53 14.23 -21.92
CA THR A 422 -13.09 14.86 -20.73
C THR A 422 -14.50 14.31 -20.49
N VAL A 423 -14.57 13.19 -19.79
CA VAL A 423 -15.80 12.44 -19.50
C VAL A 423 -16.83 13.27 -18.70
N PHE A 424 -16.39 14.35 -18.04
CA PHE A 424 -17.25 15.23 -17.24
C PHE A 424 -18.00 16.33 -18.02
N PHE A 425 -17.88 16.45 -19.36
CA PHE A 425 -18.72 17.38 -20.13
C PHE A 425 -20.13 16.83 -20.37
N GLY A 426 -20.91 16.78 -19.30
CA GLY A 426 -22.37 16.70 -19.32
C GLY A 426 -22.88 17.43 -18.09
N GLU A 427 -23.64 18.51 -18.31
CA GLU A 427 -24.29 19.40 -17.33
C GLU A 427 -24.32 18.88 -15.87
N GLY A 428 -23.58 19.53 -14.96
CA GLY A 428 -24.00 19.67 -13.56
C GLY A 428 -23.50 18.66 -12.52
N TYR A 429 -22.22 18.27 -12.50
CA TYR A 429 -21.63 17.79 -11.23
C TYR A 429 -21.21 18.97 -10.37
N ASP A 430 -22.15 19.46 -9.57
CA ASP A 430 -21.88 20.39 -8.48
C ASP A 430 -20.81 19.79 -7.56
N ILE A 431 -19.81 20.58 -7.15
CA ILE A 431 -18.80 20.19 -6.16
C ILE A 431 -19.46 19.61 -4.90
N LEU A 432 -20.65 20.11 -4.54
CA LEU A 432 -21.44 19.63 -3.42
C LEU A 432 -21.85 18.15 -3.55
N SER A 433 -21.92 17.61 -4.76
CA SER A 433 -22.23 16.19 -5.00
C SER A 433 -21.14 15.25 -4.46
N PHE A 434 -19.93 15.75 -4.20
CA PHE A 434 -18.80 14.98 -3.66
C PHE A 434 -18.66 15.11 -2.13
N ARG A 435 -19.47 15.95 -1.47
CA ARG A 435 -19.43 16.15 -0.02
C ARG A 435 -19.58 14.84 0.77
N ASP A 436 -20.39 13.91 0.27
CA ASP A 436 -20.62 12.59 0.89
C ASP A 436 -19.35 11.74 1.01
N LEU A 437 -18.30 12.03 0.23
CA LEU A 437 -17.00 11.36 0.36
C LEU A 437 -16.26 11.79 1.63
N PHE A 438 -16.64 12.91 2.23
CA PHE A 438 -16.00 13.50 3.41
C PHE A 438 -17.01 13.72 4.55
N PRO A 439 -17.57 12.65 5.15
CA PRO A 439 -18.47 12.75 6.29
C PRO A 439 -17.70 13.04 7.59
N PHE A 440 -16.82 14.04 7.58
CA PHE A 440 -15.92 14.41 8.67
C PHE A 440 -16.19 15.85 9.12
N PRO A 441 -16.06 16.15 10.42
CA PRO A 441 -16.10 17.53 10.90
C PRO A 441 -14.92 18.35 10.35
N ASN A 442 -15.10 19.67 10.22
CA ASN A 442 -14.03 20.60 9.78
C ASN A 442 -12.79 20.58 10.68
N SER A 443 -12.88 20.03 11.89
CA SER A 443 -11.73 19.83 12.77
C SER A 443 -10.72 18.78 12.25
N LEU A 444 -11.07 17.98 11.24
CA LEU A 444 -10.12 17.04 10.63
C LEU A 444 -9.08 17.76 9.78
N SER A 445 -9.52 18.72 8.96
CA SER A 445 -8.69 19.43 7.99
C SER A 445 -9.26 20.84 7.74
N PRO A 446 -8.40 21.87 7.63
CA PRO A 446 -8.85 23.24 7.33
C PRO A 446 -9.61 23.32 5.99
N ARG A 447 -9.30 22.42 5.05
CA ARG A 447 -9.88 22.41 3.70
C ARG A 447 -11.26 21.77 3.60
N LEU A 448 -11.76 21.14 4.66
CA LEU A 448 -13.16 20.71 4.72
C LEU A 448 -14.14 21.89 4.74
N SER A 449 -13.71 23.08 5.19
CA SER A 449 -14.51 24.30 5.11
C SER A 449 -14.83 24.73 3.67
N LEU A 450 -14.09 24.23 2.67
CA LEU A 450 -14.40 24.46 1.26
C LEU A 450 -15.79 23.91 0.90
N TRP A 451 -16.31 22.90 1.60
CA TRP A 451 -17.67 22.40 1.40
C TRP A 451 -18.76 23.38 1.88
N GLU A 452 -18.42 24.33 2.76
CA GLU A 452 -19.35 25.31 3.34
C GLU A 452 -19.31 26.66 2.62
N LEU A 453 -18.17 27.02 2.05
CA LEU A 453 -17.92 28.34 1.43
C LEU A 453 -18.26 28.42 -0.06
N HIS A 454 -18.57 27.30 -0.74
CA HIS A 454 -18.81 27.28 -2.19
C HIS A 454 -20.26 27.61 -2.62
N ALA A 455 -20.72 28.81 -2.25
CA ALA A 455 -21.61 29.60 -3.09
C ALA A 455 -20.78 30.65 -3.87
N GLY A 456 -20.00 30.20 -4.86
CA GLY A 456 -19.61 31.02 -6.02
C GLY A 456 -18.37 31.93 -6.00
N HIS A 457 -17.55 32.03 -4.94
CA HIS A 457 -16.58 33.16 -4.87
C HIS A 457 -15.08 32.90 -4.58
N ILE A 458 -14.60 31.67 -4.32
CA ILE A 458 -13.16 31.50 -3.95
C ILE A 458 -12.20 31.63 -5.15
N PHE A 459 -12.60 31.21 -6.35
CA PHE A 459 -11.72 31.18 -7.53
C PHE A 459 -11.99 32.27 -8.58
N GLN A 460 -12.80 33.30 -8.27
CA GLN A 460 -13.15 34.39 -9.20
C GLN A 460 -11.99 35.32 -9.59
N GLY A 461 -10.74 34.98 -9.27
CA GLY A 461 -9.54 35.71 -9.67
C GLY A 461 -8.34 34.84 -10.06
N VAL A 462 -8.49 33.51 -10.13
CA VAL A 462 -7.42 32.63 -10.61
C VAL A 462 -7.49 32.57 -12.13
N GLU A 463 -6.82 33.50 -12.82
CA GLU A 463 -6.47 33.27 -14.22
C GLU A 463 -5.48 32.10 -14.24
N THR A 464 -5.92 30.93 -14.74
CA THR A 464 -5.06 29.76 -14.94
C THR A 464 -3.93 30.18 -15.88
N PRO A 465 -2.66 30.25 -15.43
CA PRO A 465 -1.56 30.58 -16.33
C PRO A 465 -1.48 29.47 -17.39
N MET A 466 -1.36 29.82 -18.68
CA MET A 466 -1.23 28.81 -19.76
C MET A 466 -0.12 27.77 -19.51
N ALA A 467 0.86 28.08 -18.65
CA ALA A 467 1.94 27.17 -18.23
C ALA A 467 1.48 26.06 -17.24
N ALA A 468 0.40 26.26 -16.48
CA ALA A 468 -0.08 25.29 -15.50
C ALA A 468 -0.68 24.02 -16.15
N HIS A 469 -1.17 24.13 -17.38
CA HIS A 469 -1.80 23.03 -18.12
C HIS A 469 -0.79 21.94 -18.54
N ASP A 470 0.44 22.33 -18.89
CA ASP A 470 1.54 21.41 -19.28
C ASP A 470 2.19 20.73 -18.05
N ASP A 471 2.04 21.34 -16.88
CA ASP A 471 2.71 20.95 -15.63
C ASP A 471 1.99 19.85 -14.84
N LEU A 472 0.68 19.64 -15.07
CA LEU A 472 -0.16 18.64 -14.39
C LEU A 472 0.23 17.21 -14.77
N SER A 473 0.27 16.93 -16.09
CA SER A 473 0.64 15.62 -16.63
C SER A 473 2.08 15.22 -16.25
N ARG A 474 2.99 16.20 -16.16
CA ARG A 474 4.40 15.99 -15.83
C ARG A 474 4.64 15.51 -14.40
N ILE A 475 3.89 16.01 -13.41
CA ILE A 475 4.00 15.49 -12.03
C ILE A 475 3.65 14.01 -11.99
N PHE A 476 2.55 13.66 -12.63
CA PHE A 476 2.09 12.28 -12.66
C PHE A 476 3.05 11.38 -13.45
N GLU A 477 3.62 11.83 -14.57
CA GLU A 477 4.65 11.09 -15.31
C GLU A 477 5.94 10.94 -14.49
N GLU A 478 6.40 11.98 -13.81
CA GLU A 478 7.60 11.90 -12.96
C GLU A 478 7.39 10.94 -11.78
N PHE A 479 6.20 10.88 -11.18
CA PHE A 479 5.88 9.86 -10.16
C PHE A 479 5.53 8.48 -10.73
N SER A 480 5.11 8.39 -11.99
CA SER A 480 4.88 7.12 -12.69
C SER A 480 6.18 6.50 -13.20
N ASP A 481 7.22 7.30 -13.42
CA ASP A 481 8.54 6.89 -13.86
C ASP A 481 9.60 7.09 -12.77
N LEU A 482 9.30 6.60 -11.56
CA LEU A 482 10.26 6.56 -10.43
C LEU A 482 11.55 5.80 -10.77
N SER A 483 11.56 5.01 -11.85
CA SER A 483 12.72 4.28 -12.37
C SER A 483 13.86 5.20 -12.85
N ARG A 484 13.56 6.47 -13.16
CA ARG A 484 14.55 7.49 -13.54
C ARG A 484 15.30 8.10 -12.37
N PHE A 485 14.85 7.90 -11.13
CA PHE A 485 15.47 8.51 -9.95
C PHE A 485 16.59 7.63 -9.40
N THR A 486 17.78 7.78 -9.96
CA THR A 486 18.99 7.11 -9.44
C THR A 486 19.32 7.62 -8.04
N PHE A 487 19.83 6.71 -7.18
CA PHE A 487 20.53 7.13 -5.97
C PHE A 487 21.73 8.01 -6.37
N PRO A 488 21.96 9.18 -5.74
CA PRO A 488 23.23 9.88 -5.89
C PRO A 488 24.36 8.91 -5.55
N GLY A 489 25.34 8.80 -6.44
CA GLY A 489 26.25 7.66 -6.56
C GLY A 489 26.76 7.10 -5.24
N VAL A 490 26.56 5.79 -5.05
CA VAL A 490 27.50 4.98 -4.28
C VAL A 490 28.72 4.81 -5.19
N ALA A 491 29.70 5.68 -5.02
CA ALA A 491 31.02 5.56 -5.64
C ALA A 491 31.83 4.43 -4.98
#